data_AF-A0A286M3P1-F1
#
_entry.id   AF-A0A286M3P1-F1
#
_cell.length_a   1.000
_cell.length_b   1.000
_cell.length_c   1.000
_cell.angle_alpha   90.00
_cell.angle_beta   90.00
_cell.angle_gamma   90.00
#
_symmetry.space_group_name_H-M   'P 1'
#
loop_
_entity.id
_entity.type
_entity.pdbx_description
1 polymer ?
#
loop_
_entity_poly.entity_id
_entity_poly.type
_entity_poly.pdbx_seq_one_letter_code
_entity_poly.pdbx_strand_id
1 'polypeptide(L)'
;MFGGSQRAAIVAAASGCSTGFATGNAQTALSGWYLSMYLHKEQHARLGFYGYDLQDQCGASNVFSIRGDEGLPLELRGANYPNYAMKSDPGPVDCRGLHA
;
A
#
# COMPACT_ATOMS: atom_id res chain seq x y z
N MET A 1 1.51 10.07 18.09
CA MET A 1 1.99 8.96 17.23
C MET A 1 3.50 9.08 17.07
N PHE A 2 4.30 8.20 17.67
CA PHE A 2 5.77 8.30 17.65
C PHE A 2 6.45 7.34 16.66
N GLY A 3 5.76 6.32 16.15
CA GLY A 3 6.31 5.35 15.19
C GLY A 3 6.35 5.84 13.74
N GLY A 4 7.46 5.58 13.03
CA GLY A 4 7.59 5.86 11.59
C GLY A 4 6.59 5.09 10.74
N SER A 5 6.40 3.80 11.04
CA SER A 5 5.45 2.93 10.34
C SER A 5 4.01 3.41 10.44
N GLN A 6 3.59 3.96 11.58
CA GLN A 6 2.25 4.53 11.73
C GLN A 6 2.07 5.78 10.85
N ARG A 7 3.07 6.67 10.81
CA ARG A 7 3.03 7.87 9.96
C ARG A 7 3.02 7.52 8.48
N ALA A 8 3.84 6.55 8.09
CA ALA A 8 3.86 6.04 6.73
C ALA A 8 2.47 5.46 6.37
N ALA A 9 1.94 4.53 7.17
CA ALA A 9 0.64 3.91 6.90
C ALA A 9 -0.50 4.92 6.76
N ILE A 10 -0.55 5.97 7.58
CA ILE A 10 -1.62 6.98 7.53
C ILE A 10 -1.52 7.85 6.27
N VAL A 11 -0.31 8.30 5.92
CA VAL A 11 -0.08 9.10 4.70
C VAL A 11 -0.41 8.26 3.45
N ALA A 12 -0.09 6.96 3.48
CA ALA A 12 -0.40 6.04 2.38
C ALA A 12 -1.88 5.68 2.28
N ALA A 13 -2.57 5.54 3.41
CA ALA A 13 -4.01 5.34 3.41
C ALA A 13 -4.72 6.56 2.83
N ALA A 14 -4.36 7.77 3.26
CA ALA A 14 -4.96 9.00 2.76
C ALA A 14 -4.75 9.19 1.25
N SER A 15 -3.53 8.95 0.75
CA SER A 15 -3.20 9.07 -0.67
C SER A 15 -3.89 7.99 -1.52
N GLY A 16 -3.91 6.74 -1.05
CA GLY A 16 -4.57 5.62 -1.69
C GLY A 16 -6.07 5.83 -1.80
N CYS A 17 -6.73 6.21 -0.70
CA CYS A 17 -8.17 6.52 -0.68
C CYS A 17 -8.51 7.67 -1.62
N SER A 18 -7.76 8.77 -1.57
CA SER A 18 -8.00 9.95 -2.44
C SER A 18 -7.88 9.57 -3.93
N THR A 19 -6.89 8.75 -4.27
CA THR A 19 -6.70 8.26 -5.63
C THR A 19 -7.84 7.33 -6.04
N GLY A 20 -8.30 6.46 -5.14
CA GLY A 20 -9.46 5.58 -5.37
C GLY A 20 -10.77 6.35 -5.58
N PHE A 21 -11.02 7.41 -4.82
CA PHE A 21 -12.20 8.27 -5.03
C PHE A 21 -12.14 9.01 -6.36
N ALA A 22 -10.95 9.47 -6.76
CA ALA A 22 -10.78 10.18 -8.02
C ALA A 22 -10.98 9.28 -9.26
N THR A 23 -10.61 8.00 -9.17
CA THR A 23 -10.62 7.09 -10.33
C THR A 23 -11.72 6.04 -10.32
N GLY A 24 -12.39 5.84 -9.18
CA GLY A 24 -13.35 4.74 -9.01
C GLY A 24 -12.73 3.35 -9.14
N ASN A 25 -11.40 3.23 -9.03
CA ASN A 25 -10.68 1.97 -9.25
C ASN A 25 -9.68 1.68 -8.13
N ALA A 26 -9.89 0.55 -7.44
CA ALA A 26 -9.06 0.07 -6.34
C ALA A 26 -7.60 -0.25 -6.75
N GLN A 27 -7.34 -0.59 -8.02
CA GLN A 27 -5.99 -0.85 -8.49
C GLN A 27 -5.18 0.44 -8.70
N THR A 28 -5.84 1.53 -9.10
CA THR A 28 -5.18 2.84 -9.14
C THR A 28 -4.99 3.40 -7.72
N ALA A 29 -5.90 3.11 -6.79
CA ALA A 29 -5.71 3.40 -5.37
C ALA A 29 -4.44 2.73 -4.80
N LEU A 30 -4.18 1.47 -5.16
CA LEU A 30 -2.92 0.78 -4.81
C LEU A 30 -1.68 1.49 -5.34
N SER A 31 -1.72 1.99 -6.58
CA SER A 31 -0.58 2.74 -7.12
C SER A 31 -0.34 4.05 -6.35
N GLY A 32 -1.39 4.72 -5.88
CA GLY A 32 -1.29 5.92 -5.03
C GLY A 32 -0.68 5.62 -3.65
N TRP A 33 -1.04 4.49 -3.05
CA TRP A 33 -0.42 4.00 -1.82
C TRP A 33 1.09 3.82 -1.99
N TYR A 34 1.53 3.06 -3.00
CA TYR A 34 2.96 2.81 -3.22
C TYR A 34 3.74 4.07 -3.60
N LEU A 35 3.16 4.97 -4.39
CA LEU A 35 3.78 6.26 -4.72
C LEU A 35 4.03 7.09 -3.46
N SER A 36 3.07 7.12 -2.53
CA SER A 36 3.24 7.86 -1.29
C SER A 36 4.32 7.28 -0.38
N MET A 37 4.59 5.97 -0.46
CA MET A 37 5.69 5.34 0.27
C MET A 37 7.06 5.74 -0.30
N TYR A 38 7.19 5.83 -1.62
CA TYR A 38 8.40 6.35 -2.25
C TYR A 38 8.64 7.82 -1.87
N LEU A 39 7.61 8.67 -1.97
CA LEU A 39 7.73 10.09 -1.63
C LEU A 39 8.03 10.32 -0.14
N HIS A 40 7.42 9.53 0.75
CA HIS A 40 7.66 9.64 2.19
C HIS A 40 9.10 9.21 2.55
N LYS A 41 9.62 8.17 1.89
CA LYS A 41 11.01 7.71 2.05
C LYS A 41 12.00 8.79 1.63
N GLU A 42 11.78 9.40 0.46
CA GLU A 42 12.65 10.48 -0.06
C GLU A 42 12.54 11.76 0.78
N GLN A 43 11.34 12.15 1.22
CA GLN A 43 11.13 13.39 1.97
C GLN A 43 11.76 13.38 3.38
N HIS A 44 11.78 12.21 4.04
CA HIS A 44 12.24 12.12 5.43
C HIS A 44 13.46 11.23 5.63
N ALA A 45 14.03 10.68 4.55
CA ALA A 45 15.11 9.68 4.55
C ALA A 45 14.83 8.46 5.47
N ARG A 46 13.55 8.25 5.83
CA ARG A 46 13.07 7.22 6.75
C ARG A 46 11.62 6.93 6.43
N LEU A 47 11.20 5.69 6.68
CA LEU A 47 9.81 5.27 6.46
C LEU A 47 9.28 4.57 7.72
N GLY A 48 9.52 3.27 7.86
CA GLY A 48 9.13 2.44 8.99
C GLY A 48 10.28 1.63 9.58
N PHE A 49 9.94 0.57 10.30
CA PHE A 49 10.92 -0.41 10.81
C PHE A 49 11.66 -1.14 9.67
N TYR A 50 12.69 -1.91 10.02
CA TYR A 50 13.47 -2.67 9.04
C TYR A 50 12.61 -3.69 8.27
N GLY A 51 12.55 -3.59 6.94
CA GLY A 51 11.70 -4.45 6.10
C GLY A 51 10.24 -3.99 5.98
N TYR A 52 9.88 -2.82 6.54
CA TYR A 52 8.55 -2.23 6.38
C TYR A 52 8.18 -1.99 4.91
N ASP A 53 9.14 -1.57 4.08
CA ASP A 53 8.94 -1.30 2.64
C ASP A 53 9.11 -2.52 1.72
N LEU A 54 9.19 -3.76 2.24
CA LEU A 54 9.32 -4.95 1.39
C LEU A 54 8.17 -5.05 0.37
N GLN A 55 6.95 -4.80 0.83
CA GLN A 55 5.78 -4.73 -0.05
C GLN A 55 5.84 -3.51 -0.96
N ASP A 56 6.29 -2.37 -0.44
CA ASP A 56 6.21 -1.08 -1.14
C ASP A 56 7.29 -0.93 -2.23
N GLN A 57 8.43 -1.61 -2.10
CA GLN A 57 9.44 -1.73 -3.17
C GLN A 57 8.94 -2.60 -4.32
N CYS A 58 8.33 -3.76 -4.03
CA CYS A 58 7.73 -4.62 -5.05
C CYS A 58 6.35 -4.12 -5.53
N GLY A 59 5.79 -3.13 -4.84
CA GLY A 59 4.40 -2.71 -4.96
C GLY A 59 4.08 -2.15 -6.33
N ALA A 60 4.86 -1.19 -6.82
CA ALA A 60 4.61 -0.50 -8.09
C ALA A 60 4.61 -1.44 -9.31
N SER A 61 5.57 -2.36 -9.38
CA SER A 61 5.64 -3.37 -10.45
C SER A 61 4.47 -4.34 -10.41
N ASN A 62 3.99 -4.67 -9.20
CA ASN A 62 2.97 -5.68 -9.01
C ASN A 62 1.54 -5.12 -8.97
N VAL A 63 1.32 -3.80 -9.12
CA VAL A 63 -0.03 -3.22 -9.17
C VAL A 63 -0.79 -3.68 -10.42
N PHE A 64 -0.13 -3.64 -11.58
CA PHE A 64 -0.72 -3.98 -12.88
C PHE A 64 -0.08 -5.21 -13.52
N SER A 65 0.72 -5.98 -12.76
CA SER A 65 1.24 -7.24 -13.26
C SER A 65 0.08 -8.19 -13.58
N ILE A 66 0.30 -9.07 -14.55
CA ILE A 66 -0.62 -10.14 -14.95
C ILE A 66 0.02 -11.53 -14.72
N ARG A 67 1.19 -11.57 -14.08
CA ARG A 67 1.89 -12.83 -13.77
C ARG A 67 1.21 -13.55 -12.61
N GLY A 68 1.35 -14.87 -12.56
CA GLY A 68 0.53 -15.74 -11.71
C GLY A 68 0.55 -15.42 -10.21
N ASP A 69 1.70 -15.00 -9.67
CA ASP A 69 1.90 -14.68 -8.26
C ASP A 69 1.98 -13.16 -7.97
N GLU A 70 1.84 -12.34 -9.01
CA GLU A 70 1.97 -10.87 -8.93
C GLU A 70 0.66 -10.15 -9.27
N GLY A 71 -0.13 -10.67 -10.21
CA GLY A 71 -1.30 -10.01 -10.76
C GLY A 71 -2.60 -10.40 -10.08
N LEU A 72 -3.05 -9.59 -9.12
CA LEU A 72 -4.35 -9.79 -8.47
C LEU A 72 -5.05 -8.45 -8.20
N PRO A 73 -6.35 -8.30 -8.48
CA PRO A 73 -7.11 -7.12 -8.07
C PRO A 73 -7.03 -6.90 -6.55
N LEU A 74 -6.94 -5.65 -6.08
CA LEU A 74 -6.81 -5.32 -4.65
C LEU A 74 -7.83 -6.05 -3.78
N GLU A 75 -9.09 -6.10 -4.21
CA GLU A 75 -10.20 -6.74 -3.47
C GLU A 75 -10.01 -8.25 -3.24
N LEU A 76 -9.19 -8.90 -4.08
CA LEU A 76 -8.87 -10.32 -3.99
C LEU A 76 -7.52 -10.57 -3.29
N ARG A 77 -6.73 -9.52 -3.02
CA ARG A 77 -5.49 -9.62 -2.25
C ARG A 77 -5.81 -9.76 -0.77
N GLY A 78 -4.94 -10.49 -0.06
CA GLY A 78 -5.04 -10.67 1.38
C GLY A 78 -3.67 -10.91 2.00
N ALA A 79 -3.65 -11.29 3.28
CA ALA A 79 -2.42 -11.56 4.01
C ALA A 79 -1.59 -12.71 3.40
N ASN A 80 -2.17 -13.56 2.56
CA ASN A 80 -1.47 -14.63 1.85
C ASN A 80 -0.92 -14.22 0.46
N TYR A 81 -1.10 -12.96 0.04
CA TYR A 81 -0.44 -12.48 -1.17
C TYR A 81 1.07 -12.37 -0.90
N PRO A 82 1.97 -12.87 -1.79
CA PRO A 82 3.38 -13.09 -1.49
C PRO A 82 4.10 -11.88 -0.88
N ASN A 83 3.82 -10.67 -1.39
CA ASN A 83 4.47 -9.45 -0.90
C ASN A 83 3.85 -8.89 0.39
N TYR A 84 2.69 -9.41 0.82
CA TYR A 84 1.90 -8.87 1.94
C TYR A 84 2.06 -9.74 3.21
N ALA A 85 2.66 -10.92 3.08
CA ALA A 85 2.66 -11.96 4.11
C ALA A 85 3.61 -11.75 5.29
N MET A 86 4.51 -10.76 5.22
CA MET A 86 5.64 -10.69 6.16
C MET A 86 5.66 -9.44 7.06
N LYS A 87 4.77 -8.46 6.88
CA LYS A 87 4.76 -7.23 7.68
C LYS A 87 3.62 -7.22 8.70
N SER A 88 3.86 -6.63 9.86
CA SER A 88 2.90 -6.54 10.97
C SER A 88 1.84 -5.44 10.81
N ASP A 89 2.06 -4.48 9.91
CA ASP A 89 1.10 -3.41 9.66
C ASP A 89 0.05 -3.84 8.63
N PRO A 90 -1.21 -3.38 8.76
CA PRO A 90 -2.23 -3.66 7.77
C PRO A 90 -1.73 -3.15 6.41
N GLY A 91 -1.69 -4.05 5.42
CA GLY A 91 -1.44 -3.66 4.03
C GLY A 91 -2.50 -2.67 3.53
N PRO A 92 -2.52 -2.32 2.24
CA PRO A 92 -3.49 -1.40 1.64
C PRO A 92 -4.97 -1.89 1.65
N VAL A 93 -5.30 -2.82 2.55
CA VAL A 93 -6.58 -3.48 2.72
C VAL A 93 -7.24 -3.00 4.02
N ASP A 94 -7.77 -1.78 4.01
CA ASP A 94 -9.11 -1.53 4.57
C ASP A 94 -9.67 -0.16 4.12
N CYS A 95 -10.24 -0.09 2.92
CA CYS A 95 -11.21 0.96 2.58
C CYS A 95 -12.66 0.49 2.78
N ARG A 96 -12.87 -0.75 3.25
CA ARG A 96 -14.22 -1.32 3.46
C ARG A 96 -14.92 -0.77 4.71
N GLY A 97 -14.19 -0.02 5.55
CA GLY A 97 -14.76 0.76 6.64
C GLY A 97 -15.43 2.10 6.24
N LEU A 98 -15.43 2.52 4.96
CA LEU A 98 -16.05 3.79 4.53
C LEU A 98 -17.43 3.65 3.87
N HIS A 99 -18.01 2.45 3.88
CA HIS A 99 -19.43 2.24 3.64
C HIS A 99 -20.11 1.89 4.97
N ALA A 100 -20.22 2.89 5.86
CA ALA A 100 -21.13 2.92 6.99
C ALA A 100 -21.51 4.39 7.26
#